data_AF-A0A6M0K1W1-F1
#
_entry.id   AF-A0A6M0K1W1-F1
#
_cell.length_a   1.000
_cell.length_b   1.000
_cell.length_c   1.000
_cell.angle_alpha   90.00
_cell.angle_beta   90.00
_cell.angle_gamma   90.00
#
_symmetry.space_group_name_H-M   'P 1'
#
loop_
_entity.id
_entity.type
_entity.pdbx_description
1 polymer ?
#
loop_
_entity_poly.entity_id
_entity_poly.type
_entity_poly.pdbx_seq_one_letter_code
_entity_poly.pdbx_strand_id
1 'polypeptide(L)'
;MPSACGSDLDLCHQGAIRIRLSGLSAWQARAVARSAQFAASCSPGPWLPHARKESAGADPVVHARLPVWVAAARLRIGECTERRRCVRLLSTSSCSWLAVLASLSGPCAFAHGQPDGGADAVSSGPEQAGSTGPTVSLSGSTSGAGDSLRPPDLMLAEVYQQGMDLRGYWMSEKLDGVRAYWDGRRLISRGGKVIQAPAWFTAGFPSIPLDGELWMGRGSFERVSGVARRSEPDPEDWREVRFMVFDLPVLGAPFTARLAALQGVIAVSDSAYLAAVEQQVARDHAGLMRRLREIEQVGGEGLMLHLGDASYRPGRSAHLLKVKSYLDAEARVVGHVPGRGRLQGMLGSLIVEDEQGFRFRIGTGFSDAERRSPPALGSWITFRYQGRTGRGIPRFARFLRVKSAD
;
A
#
# COMPACT_ATOMS: atom_id res chain seq x y z
N MET A 1 48.75 28.88 37.45
CA MET A 1 47.74 29.11 36.39
C MET A 1 48.25 28.48 35.12
N PRO A 2 47.59 27.42 34.66
CA PRO A 2 46.91 27.47 33.37
C PRO A 2 45.44 27.03 33.50
N SER A 3 44.57 27.71 32.76
CA SER A 3 43.12 27.58 32.77
C SER A 3 42.68 26.27 32.10
N ALA A 4 41.89 25.49 32.84
CA ALA A 4 41.20 24.30 32.37
C ALA A 4 40.08 24.67 31.38
N CYS A 5 39.94 23.91 30.30
CA CYS A 5 38.64 23.73 29.62
C CYS A 5 38.24 22.28 29.85
N GLY A 6 37.50 22.07 30.94
CA GLY A 6 36.82 20.82 31.24
C GLY A 6 35.68 20.58 30.26
N SER A 7 35.50 19.32 29.91
CA SER A 7 34.27 18.79 29.36
C SER A 7 33.22 18.76 30.48
N ASP A 8 32.51 19.87 30.70
CA ASP A 8 31.38 19.89 31.62
C ASP A 8 30.13 19.36 30.91
N LEU A 9 29.92 18.05 31.10
CA LEU A 9 28.61 17.41 31.02
C LEU A 9 27.85 17.77 32.30
N ASP A 10 27.19 18.93 32.31
CA ASP A 10 26.22 19.23 33.36
C ASP A 10 24.97 18.36 33.14
N LEU A 11 24.88 17.32 33.96
CA LEU A 11 23.68 16.51 34.20
C LEU A 11 22.61 17.38 34.86
N CYS A 12 21.90 18.17 34.06
CA CYS A 12 20.63 18.73 34.48
C CYS A 12 19.56 17.64 34.43
N HIS A 13 19.10 17.22 35.61
CA HIS A 13 17.87 16.46 35.78
C HIS A 13 16.73 17.10 34.96
N GLN A 14 15.99 16.26 34.23
CA GLN A 14 14.88 16.55 33.28
C GLN A 14 15.33 16.64 31.81
N GLY A 15 15.16 15.52 31.11
CA GLY A 15 15.75 15.23 29.80
C GLY A 15 15.30 16.14 28.65
N ALA A 16 16.28 16.81 28.05
CA ALA A 16 16.24 17.28 26.67
C ALA A 16 17.66 17.40 26.12
N ILE A 17 18.02 16.64 25.07
CA ILE A 17 19.31 16.79 24.38
C ILE A 17 19.13 17.82 23.25
N ARG A 18 20.00 18.84 23.19
CA ARG A 18 20.12 19.76 22.05
C ARG A 18 21.23 19.28 21.13
N ILE A 19 20.91 19.01 19.86
CA ILE A 19 21.90 18.66 18.84
C ILE A 19 21.95 19.80 17.81
N ARG A 20 23.15 20.29 17.50
CA ARG A 20 23.38 21.28 16.44
C ARG A 20 23.85 20.53 15.19
N LEU A 21 23.10 20.63 14.10
CA LEU A 21 23.46 20.07 12.80
C LEU A 21 23.86 21.23 11.86
N SER A 22 25.05 21.15 11.28
CA SER A 22 25.60 22.11 10.31
C SER A 22 25.93 21.40 8.99
N GLY A 23 25.92 22.13 7.87
CA GLY A 23 26.24 21.58 6.54
C GLY A 23 25.10 20.86 5.82
N LEU A 24 23.85 21.01 6.29
CA LEU A 24 22.68 20.42 5.64
C LEU A 24 22.21 21.27 4.45
N SER A 25 21.84 20.61 3.36
CA SER A 25 21.08 21.26 2.29
C SER A 25 19.70 21.69 2.78
N ALA A 26 19.08 22.66 2.11
CA ALA A 26 17.73 23.13 2.46
C ALA A 26 16.68 22.00 2.44
N TRP A 27 16.90 20.94 1.65
CA TRP A 27 16.03 19.77 1.61
C TRP A 27 16.25 18.86 2.82
N GLN A 28 17.50 18.58 3.18
CA GLN A 28 17.84 17.76 4.35
C GLN A 28 17.36 18.40 5.65
N ALA A 29 17.50 19.73 5.78
CA ALA A 29 16.97 20.47 6.92
C ALA A 29 15.44 20.34 7.06
N ARG A 30 14.71 20.33 5.93
CA ARG A 30 13.25 20.13 5.90
C ARG A 30 12.86 18.69 6.26
N ALA A 31 13.62 17.70 5.81
CA ALA A 31 13.37 16.28 6.13
C ALA A 31 13.56 16.00 7.63
N VAL A 32 14.63 16.53 8.23
CA VAL A 32 14.89 16.43 9.68
C VAL A 32 13.78 17.11 10.49
N ALA A 33 13.36 18.31 10.07
CA ALA A 33 12.28 19.04 10.75
C ALA A 33 10.94 18.29 10.68
N ARG A 34 10.59 17.71 9.52
CA ARG A 34 9.36 16.91 9.35
C ARG A 34 9.38 15.63 10.19
N SER A 35 10.52 14.95 10.25
CA SER A 35 10.70 13.73 11.05
C SER A 35 10.55 14.03 12.55
N ALA A 36 11.10 15.15 13.01
CA ALA A 36 10.96 15.60 14.40
C ALA A 36 9.51 15.99 14.74
N GLN A 37 8.79 16.65 13.82
CA GLN A 37 7.37 16.99 13.99
C GLN A 37 6.47 15.75 14.00
N PHE A 38 6.77 14.75 13.17
CA PHE A 38 6.05 13.48 13.16
C PHE A 38 6.23 12.72 14.48
N ALA A 39 7.48 12.60 14.98
CA ALA A 39 7.76 11.98 16.28
C ALA A 39 7.04 12.69 17.45
N ALA A 40 6.91 14.01 17.38
CA ALA A 40 6.14 14.80 18.36
C ALA A 40 4.63 14.53 18.30
N SER A 41 4.07 14.32 17.10
CA SER A 41 2.66 14.02 16.92
C SER A 41 2.24 12.63 17.40
N CYS A 42 3.20 11.72 17.59
CA CYS A 42 2.98 10.35 18.06
C CYS A 42 3.17 10.17 19.58
N SER A 43 3.52 11.22 20.33
CA SER A 43 3.76 11.14 21.78
C SER A 43 2.58 11.71 22.59
N PRO A 44 1.88 10.92 23.43
CA PRO A 44 0.85 11.42 24.31
C PRO A 44 1.49 11.95 25.61
N GLY A 45 1.74 13.27 25.68
CA GLY A 45 2.27 13.94 26.88
C GLY A 45 2.33 15.46 26.70
N PRO A 46 2.38 16.27 27.78
CA PRO A 46 2.13 17.71 27.73
C PRO A 46 3.31 18.56 27.20
N TRP A 47 4.24 17.97 26.44
CA TRP A 47 5.46 18.63 26.00
C TRP A 47 5.43 18.90 24.49
N LEU A 48 4.96 20.10 24.12
CA LEU A 48 5.02 20.60 22.74
C LEU A 48 6.45 21.00 22.36
N PRO A 49 7.07 20.43 21.32
CA PRO A 49 8.31 20.96 20.77
C PRO A 49 8.02 22.20 19.90
N HIS A 50 8.72 23.30 20.19
CA HIS A 50 8.74 24.50 19.35
C HIS A 50 9.98 24.53 18.46
N ALA A 51 9.77 24.75 17.17
CA ALA A 51 10.81 25.14 16.23
C ALA A 51 10.60 26.60 15.84
N ARG A 52 11.57 27.49 16.14
CA ARG A 52 11.62 28.85 15.60
C ARG A 52 12.67 28.92 14.50
N LYS A 53 12.32 29.58 13.40
CA LYS A 53 13.23 30.01 12.35
C LYS A 53 13.58 31.47 12.64
N GLU A 54 14.84 31.76 12.93
CA GLU A 54 15.32 33.15 12.93
C GLU A 54 15.72 33.54 11.51
N SER A 55 15.33 34.74 11.09
CA SER A 55 15.68 35.30 9.79
C SER A 55 16.72 36.40 9.98
N ALA A 56 17.93 36.18 9.44
CA ALA A 56 18.64 37.06 8.49
C ALA A 56 20.14 36.70 8.49
N GLY A 57 20.62 36.07 7.40
CA GLY A 57 22.04 35.88 7.10
C GLY A 57 22.73 34.72 7.83
N ALA A 58 23.24 33.74 7.07
CA ALA A 58 24.00 32.54 7.47
C ALA A 58 23.18 31.30 7.94
N ASP A 59 23.80 30.13 7.73
CA ASP A 59 23.26 28.76 7.64
C ASP A 59 22.04 28.38 8.51
N PRO A 60 21.12 27.53 8.00
CA PRO A 60 19.97 27.09 8.78
C PRO A 60 20.38 26.22 9.97
N VAL A 61 20.27 26.78 11.18
CA VAL A 61 20.40 26.05 12.44
C VAL A 61 19.04 25.47 12.84
N VAL A 62 18.97 24.16 13.05
CA VAL A 62 17.76 23.49 13.57
C VAL A 62 18.02 23.09 15.02
N HIS A 63 17.19 23.56 15.95
CA HIS A 63 17.16 23.08 17.33
C HIS A 63 16.08 22.02 17.47
N ALA A 64 16.47 20.77 17.75
CA ALA A 64 15.54 19.69 18.08
C ALA A 64 15.73 19.27 19.54
N ARG A 65 14.62 18.98 20.25
CA ARG A 65 14.61 18.26 21.53
C ARG A 65 14.13 16.83 21.24
N LEU A 66 14.96 15.84 21.54
CA LEU A 66 14.62 14.43 21.33
C LEU A 66 14.60 13.66 22.68
N PRO A 67 13.69 12.69 22.87
CA PRO A 67 13.75 11.78 24.01
C PRO A 67 14.96 10.84 23.93
N VAL A 68 15.48 10.46 25.09
CA VAL A 68 16.80 9.82 25.32
C VAL A 68 17.00 8.49 24.58
N TRP A 69 15.95 7.82 24.12
CA TRP A 69 16.04 6.52 23.43
C TRP A 69 16.60 6.59 21.99
N VAL A 70 16.84 7.79 21.44
CA VAL A 70 17.39 7.96 20.07
C VAL A 70 18.91 8.17 20.06
N ALA A 71 19.56 8.35 21.21
CA ALA A 71 20.98 8.70 21.28
C ALA A 71 21.89 7.50 21.56
N ALA A 72 21.98 6.54 20.62
CA ALA A 72 23.02 5.52 20.65
C ALA A 72 23.49 5.15 19.23
N ALA A 73 24.02 6.14 18.50
CA ALA A 73 24.88 5.90 17.35
C ALA A 73 26.13 6.78 17.50
N ARG A 74 27.27 6.18 17.86
CA ARG A 74 28.56 6.87 17.91
C ARG A 74 29.03 7.16 16.48
N LEU A 75 28.86 8.39 15.99
CA LEU A 75 29.58 8.91 14.83
C LEU A 75 30.97 9.39 15.28
N ARG A 76 32.04 8.72 14.83
CA ARG A 76 33.40 9.32 14.83
C ARG A 76 33.56 10.08 13.51
N ILE A 77 33.67 11.41 13.60
CA ILE A 77 34.01 12.28 12.48
C ILE A 77 35.54 12.44 12.51
N GLY A 78 36.23 11.95 11.47
CA GLY A 78 37.65 12.21 11.26
C GLY A 78 37.85 13.52 10.51
N GLU A 79 38.79 14.35 10.96
CA GLU A 79 39.18 15.61 10.31
C GLU A 79 39.82 15.34 8.94
N CYS A 80 39.41 16.13 7.95
CA CYS A 80 39.97 16.14 6.60
C CYS A 80 40.83 17.39 6.47
N THR A 81 42.16 17.24 6.49
CA THR A 81 43.12 18.32 6.20
C THR A 81 43.71 18.17 4.80
N GLU A 82 43.96 19.33 4.21
CA GLU A 82 44.33 19.68 2.84
C GLU A 82 45.08 18.68 1.91
N ARG A 83 44.71 18.81 0.62
CA ARG A 83 45.47 18.53 -0.62
C ARG A 83 45.60 17.08 -1.12
N ARG A 84 44.91 16.88 -2.26
CA ARG A 84 45.11 15.93 -3.38
C ARG A 84 44.46 14.53 -3.29
N ARG A 85 43.70 14.25 -4.37
CA ARG A 85 43.25 12.95 -4.92
C ARG A 85 42.09 12.24 -4.19
N CYS A 86 40.87 12.44 -4.69
CA CYS A 86 39.77 11.49 -4.49
C CYS A 86 40.13 10.15 -5.14
N VAL A 87 40.24 9.10 -4.33
CA VAL A 87 40.30 7.70 -4.78
C VAL A 87 39.10 6.97 -4.16
N ARG A 88 38.36 6.26 -5.02
CA ARG A 88 37.32 5.28 -4.67
C ARG A 88 37.81 4.30 -3.61
N LEU A 89 36.94 3.93 -2.66
CA LEU A 89 37.06 2.65 -1.96
C LEU A 89 35.82 1.80 -2.19
N LEU A 90 36.10 0.67 -2.83
CA LEU A 90 35.21 -0.44 -3.12
C LEU A 90 34.82 -1.17 -1.84
N SER A 91 33.55 -1.58 -1.83
CA SER A 91 32.99 -2.73 -1.12
C SER A 91 34.00 -3.86 -0.88
N THR A 92 34.13 -4.28 0.37
CA THR A 92 34.35 -5.70 0.70
C THR A 92 33.38 -6.12 1.81
N SER A 93 32.83 -7.31 1.62
CA SER A 93 31.64 -7.85 2.27
C SER A 93 31.88 -8.36 3.69
N SER A 94 30.80 -8.34 4.47
CA SER A 94 30.29 -9.42 5.35
C SER A 94 30.17 -9.12 6.86
N CYS A 95 29.02 -9.58 7.38
CA CYS A 95 28.47 -9.57 8.74
C CYS A 95 27.87 -8.25 9.26
N SER A 96 26.72 -8.19 9.93
CA SER A 96 25.45 -8.96 10.01
C SER A 96 24.73 -8.35 11.22
N TRP A 97 23.42 -8.06 11.10
CA TRP A 97 22.40 -8.14 12.15
C TRP A 97 22.61 -7.44 13.51
N LEU A 98 21.68 -6.52 13.84
CA LEU A 98 21.03 -6.21 15.15
C LEU A 98 20.33 -4.84 14.96
N ALA A 99 19.05 -4.61 15.22
CA ALA A 99 18.22 -5.12 16.29
C ALA A 99 16.72 -5.10 15.93
N VAL A 100 16.03 -6.18 16.31
CA VAL A 100 14.58 -6.29 16.44
C VAL A 100 14.31 -6.94 17.79
N LEU A 101 13.41 -6.31 18.56
CA LEU A 101 12.69 -6.74 19.78
C LEU A 101 13.33 -6.53 21.16
N ALA A 102 12.60 -5.74 21.96
CA ALA A 102 12.42 -5.99 23.39
C ALA A 102 11.02 -5.55 23.84
N SER A 103 10.18 -6.52 24.20
CA SER A 103 9.10 -6.37 25.18
C SER A 103 8.65 -7.76 25.57
N LEU A 104 8.90 -8.14 26.82
CA LEU A 104 8.05 -8.90 27.74
C LEU A 104 8.94 -9.40 28.89
N SER A 105 8.72 -8.85 30.08
CA SER A 105 9.22 -9.41 31.34
C SER A 105 8.06 -9.39 32.33
N GLY A 106 7.58 -10.58 32.68
CA GLY A 106 6.70 -10.88 33.81
C GLY A 106 7.17 -12.21 34.41
N PRO A 107 7.14 -12.39 35.74
CA PRO A 107 8.15 -13.17 36.45
C PRO A 107 7.86 -14.68 36.60
N CYS A 108 8.98 -15.42 36.63
CA CYS A 108 9.30 -16.71 37.24
C CYS A 108 8.18 -17.60 37.81
N ALA A 109 8.17 -18.86 37.34
CA ALA A 109 7.98 -20.03 38.20
C ALA A 109 8.74 -21.26 37.62
N PHE A 110 9.37 -22.00 38.54
CA PHE A 110 10.20 -23.20 38.38
C PHE A 110 9.47 -24.41 37.76
N ALA A 111 10.19 -25.28 37.04
CA ALA A 111 10.30 -26.73 37.33
C ALA A 111 11.22 -27.47 36.34
N HIS A 112 11.96 -28.45 36.88
CA HIS A 112 12.94 -29.35 36.28
C HIS A 112 12.38 -30.38 35.27
N GLY A 113 13.25 -30.89 34.39
CA GLY A 113 13.11 -32.24 33.79
C GLY A 113 13.90 -32.46 32.50
N GLN A 114 14.93 -33.29 32.56
CA GLN A 114 15.79 -33.76 31.45
C GLN A 114 15.15 -34.91 30.61
N PRO A 115 15.79 -35.35 29.51
CA PRO A 115 15.15 -35.89 28.29
C PRO A 115 15.24 -37.42 28.12
N ASP A 116 14.57 -37.93 27.08
CA ASP A 116 14.85 -39.17 26.32
C ASP A 116 14.16 -39.01 24.93
N GLY A 117 14.54 -39.55 23.77
CA GLY A 117 15.49 -40.59 23.35
C GLY A 117 14.93 -41.28 22.07
N GLY A 118 15.80 -41.70 21.12
CA GLY A 118 15.58 -42.73 20.07
C GLY A 118 14.63 -42.39 18.88
N ALA A 119 15.05 -42.30 17.62
CA ALA A 119 15.63 -43.30 16.69
C ALA A 119 14.63 -44.38 16.23
N ASP A 120 14.40 -44.51 14.91
CA ASP A 120 14.38 -45.78 14.17
C ASP A 120 14.27 -45.58 12.66
N ALA A 121 14.77 -46.58 11.92
CA ALA A 121 15.16 -46.57 10.51
C ALA A 121 14.47 -47.70 9.70
N VAL A 122 14.85 -47.80 8.41
CA VAL A 122 15.12 -49.03 7.62
C VAL A 122 14.40 -49.19 6.25
N SER A 123 15.27 -49.38 5.21
CA SER A 123 15.27 -50.14 3.92
C SER A 123 14.12 -50.05 2.89
N SER A 124 14.28 -50.34 1.58
CA SER A 124 15.24 -51.17 0.80
C SER A 124 15.09 -50.90 -0.73
N GLY A 125 16.15 -51.14 -1.53
CA GLY A 125 16.17 -51.11 -3.03
C GLY A 125 15.50 -52.34 -3.70
N PRO A 126 15.75 -52.69 -5.00
CA PRO A 126 17.03 -52.55 -5.75
C PRO A 126 16.98 -52.13 -7.26
N GLU A 127 18.12 -51.62 -7.74
CA GLU A 127 18.90 -51.92 -8.98
C GLU A 127 18.27 -52.37 -10.32
N GLN A 128 18.62 -51.68 -11.44
CA GLN A 128 19.46 -52.23 -12.55
C GLN A 128 19.74 -51.20 -13.67
N ALA A 129 20.93 -51.33 -14.27
CA ALA A 129 21.52 -50.48 -15.30
C ALA A 129 21.41 -51.07 -16.73
N GLY A 130 21.40 -50.22 -17.76
CA GLY A 130 21.48 -50.63 -19.17
C GLY A 130 21.73 -49.44 -20.11
N SER A 131 22.92 -49.45 -20.71
CA SER A 131 23.50 -48.47 -21.65
C SER A 131 22.84 -48.47 -23.04
N THR A 132 22.64 -47.28 -23.63
CA THR A 132 23.03 -46.94 -25.03
C THR A 132 22.80 -45.44 -25.28
N GLY A 133 23.85 -44.70 -25.66
CA GLY A 133 23.69 -43.36 -26.28
C GLY A 133 23.06 -43.47 -27.67
N PRO A 134 22.56 -42.37 -28.26
CA PRO A 134 23.51 -41.50 -28.96
C PRO A 134 23.17 -39.99 -28.98
N THR A 135 24.20 -39.23 -29.38
CA THR A 135 24.17 -37.96 -30.14
C THR A 135 23.51 -36.73 -29.50
N VAL A 136 24.40 -35.87 -29.01
CA VAL A 136 24.19 -34.43 -28.84
C VAL A 136 23.94 -33.80 -30.21
N SER A 137 22.72 -33.31 -30.43
CA SER A 137 22.42 -32.31 -31.46
C SER A 137 21.91 -31.06 -30.76
N LEU A 138 22.82 -30.08 -30.66
CA LEU A 138 22.51 -28.70 -30.28
C LEU A 138 21.79 -28.03 -31.45
N SER A 139 20.46 -28.01 -31.38
CA SER A 139 19.64 -27.06 -32.14
C SER A 139 18.85 -26.23 -31.13
N GLY A 140 19.50 -25.17 -30.66
CA GLY A 140 18.86 -24.12 -29.88
C GLY A 140 17.82 -23.41 -30.73
N SER A 141 16.56 -23.81 -30.58
CA SER A 141 15.44 -22.94 -30.89
C SER A 141 15.20 -22.03 -29.69
N THR A 142 15.78 -20.83 -29.71
CA THR A 142 15.31 -19.73 -28.86
C THR A 142 13.94 -19.28 -29.34
N SER A 143 12.92 -20.07 -29.03
CA SER A 143 11.55 -19.58 -28.97
C SER A 143 11.44 -18.76 -27.69
N GLY A 144 11.30 -17.43 -27.83
CA GLY A 144 11.04 -16.51 -26.73
C GLY A 144 9.73 -16.86 -26.03
N ALA A 145 9.81 -17.78 -25.07
CA ALA A 145 8.78 -17.96 -24.07
C ALA A 145 8.86 -16.74 -23.15
N GLY A 146 7.85 -15.88 -23.19
CA GLY A 146 7.70 -14.84 -22.19
C GLY A 146 7.76 -15.48 -20.81
N ASP A 147 8.73 -15.05 -20.00
CA ASP A 147 9.02 -15.58 -18.67
C ASP A 147 7.82 -15.30 -17.74
N SER A 148 6.83 -16.19 -17.79
CA SER A 148 5.63 -16.12 -16.97
C SER A 148 5.95 -16.68 -15.60
N LEU A 149 6.31 -15.78 -14.69
CA LEU A 149 6.56 -16.12 -13.30
C LEU A 149 5.25 -16.52 -12.63
N ARG A 150 5.35 -17.30 -11.55
CA ARG A 150 4.20 -17.55 -10.67
C ARG A 150 3.60 -16.20 -10.24
N PRO A 151 2.28 -16.01 -10.35
CA PRO A 151 1.64 -14.79 -9.88
C PRO A 151 2.00 -14.49 -8.43
N PRO A 152 2.29 -13.22 -8.09
CA PRO A 152 2.59 -12.85 -6.72
C PRO A 152 1.37 -13.13 -5.82
N ASP A 153 1.64 -13.61 -4.61
CA ASP A 153 0.64 -13.91 -3.59
C ASP A 153 0.13 -12.60 -2.96
N LEU A 154 -0.78 -11.93 -3.67
CA LEU A 154 -1.26 -10.58 -3.33
C LEU A 154 -2.51 -10.60 -2.45
N MET A 155 -2.56 -9.69 -1.47
CA MET A 155 -3.77 -9.38 -0.70
C MET A 155 -4.78 -8.64 -1.57
N LEU A 156 -6.06 -9.03 -1.50
CA LEU A 156 -7.16 -8.50 -2.32
C LEU A 156 -8.24 -7.89 -1.44
N ALA A 157 -8.78 -6.75 -1.89
CA ALA A 157 -9.74 -5.99 -1.11
C ALA A 157 -11.19 -6.47 -1.24
N GLU A 158 -11.92 -6.44 -0.13
CA GLU A 158 -13.38 -6.49 -0.06
C GLU A 158 -13.99 -5.09 -0.20
N VAL A 159 -15.32 -4.97 -0.08
CA VAL A 159 -16.04 -3.69 -0.17
C VAL A 159 -16.46 -3.24 1.22
N TYR A 160 -16.17 -1.99 1.56
CA TYR A 160 -16.67 -1.41 2.81
C TYR A 160 -18.20 -1.31 2.80
N GLN A 161 -18.83 -1.72 3.91
CA GLN A 161 -20.25 -1.57 4.15
C GLN A 161 -20.50 -0.61 5.31
N GLN A 162 -21.54 0.23 5.19
CA GLN A 162 -21.94 1.10 6.28
C GLN A 162 -22.31 0.26 7.51
N GLY A 163 -21.79 0.63 8.68
CA GLY A 163 -21.97 -0.10 9.93
C GLY A 163 -20.77 -0.96 10.33
N MET A 164 -19.83 -1.21 9.42
CA MET A 164 -18.53 -1.79 9.78
C MET A 164 -17.75 -0.84 10.69
N ASP A 165 -17.09 -1.42 11.69
CA ASP A 165 -16.21 -0.68 12.60
C ASP A 165 -14.97 -0.16 11.87
N LEU A 166 -14.69 1.14 12.03
CA LEU A 166 -13.56 1.82 11.41
C LEU A 166 -12.38 2.01 12.37
N ARG A 167 -12.51 1.63 13.65
CA ARG A 167 -11.42 1.75 14.62
C ARG A 167 -10.19 0.97 14.14
N GLY A 168 -9.04 1.64 14.19
CA GLY A 168 -7.76 1.07 13.78
C GLY A 168 -7.53 0.99 12.27
N TYR A 169 -8.47 1.42 11.43
CA TYR A 169 -8.25 1.47 9.98
C TYR A 169 -7.44 2.70 9.58
N TRP A 170 -6.47 2.47 8.72
CA TRP A 170 -5.85 3.49 7.88
C TRP A 170 -6.66 3.64 6.60
N MET A 171 -6.55 4.81 5.98
CA MET A 171 -7.27 5.21 4.79
C MET A 171 -6.31 5.89 3.82
N SER A 172 -6.38 5.51 2.54
CA SER A 172 -5.66 6.14 1.45
C SER A 172 -6.56 6.40 0.24
N GLU A 173 -6.09 7.21 -0.70
CA GLU A 173 -6.70 7.27 -2.04
C GLU A 173 -6.60 5.88 -2.70
N LYS A 174 -7.69 5.46 -3.36
CA LYS A 174 -7.65 4.34 -4.28
C LYS A 174 -7.15 4.88 -5.62
N LEU A 175 -5.97 4.44 -6.03
CA LEU A 175 -5.37 4.82 -7.29
C LEU A 175 -5.92 3.94 -8.42
N ASP A 176 -6.26 4.57 -9.54
CA ASP A 176 -6.69 3.92 -10.77
C ASP A 176 -5.49 3.76 -11.71
N GLY A 177 -4.70 2.70 -11.48
CA GLY A 177 -3.47 2.44 -12.21
C GLY A 177 -3.30 0.98 -12.60
N VAL A 178 -2.05 0.52 -12.66
CA VAL A 178 -1.73 -0.89 -12.85
C VAL A 178 -1.00 -1.42 -11.62
N ARG A 179 -1.65 -2.30 -10.85
CA ARG A 179 -1.01 -2.98 -9.71
C ARG A 179 0.26 -3.70 -10.13
N ALA A 180 1.34 -3.41 -9.43
CA ALA A 180 2.65 -4.02 -9.63
C ALA A 180 3.25 -4.45 -8.30
N TYR A 181 3.80 -5.66 -8.29
CA TYR A 181 4.60 -6.21 -7.21
C TYR A 181 6.06 -6.09 -7.59
N TRP A 182 6.85 -5.43 -6.76
CA TRP A 182 8.30 -5.42 -6.90
C TRP A 182 8.88 -6.58 -6.11
N ASP A 183 9.62 -7.48 -6.75
CA ASP A 183 10.22 -8.66 -6.09
C ASP A 183 11.59 -8.38 -5.45
N GLY A 184 12.03 -7.12 -5.43
CA GLY A 184 13.40 -6.73 -5.10
C GLY A 184 14.28 -6.46 -6.33
N ARG A 185 13.83 -6.85 -7.53
CA ARG A 185 14.59 -6.73 -8.78
C ARG A 185 13.74 -6.38 -10.01
N ARG A 186 12.48 -6.82 -10.06
CA ARG A 186 11.57 -6.72 -11.21
C ARG A 186 10.19 -6.30 -10.76
N LEU A 187 9.48 -5.61 -11.64
CA LEU A 187 8.05 -5.34 -11.50
C LEU A 187 7.26 -6.50 -12.09
N ILE A 188 6.31 -7.03 -11.34
CA ILE A 188 5.48 -8.18 -11.71
C ILE A 188 4.02 -7.75 -11.57
N SER A 189 3.26 -7.88 -12.67
CA SER A 189 1.82 -7.63 -12.65
C SER A 189 1.09 -8.62 -11.74
N ARG A 190 -0.15 -8.28 -11.37
CA ARG A 190 -1.05 -9.19 -10.64
C ARG A 190 -1.17 -10.58 -11.27
N GLY A 191 -1.07 -10.68 -12.61
CA GLY A 191 -1.17 -11.94 -13.34
C GLY A 191 0.14 -12.72 -13.48
N GLY A 192 1.23 -12.29 -12.82
CA GLY A 192 2.54 -12.96 -12.89
C GLY A 192 3.41 -12.57 -14.09
N LYS A 193 2.94 -11.68 -14.96
CA LYS A 193 3.76 -11.17 -16.08
C LYS A 193 4.74 -10.12 -15.58
N VAL A 194 6.01 -10.25 -15.97
CA VAL A 194 7.03 -9.21 -15.77
C VAL A 194 6.65 -7.97 -16.57
N ILE A 195 6.59 -6.83 -15.90
CA ILE A 195 6.40 -5.52 -16.51
C ILE A 195 7.77 -4.99 -16.89
N GLN A 196 7.99 -4.78 -18.19
CA GLN A 196 9.26 -4.27 -18.71
C GLN A 196 9.32 -2.77 -18.44
N ALA A 197 10.29 -2.36 -17.62
CA ALA A 197 10.54 -0.96 -17.28
C ALA A 197 11.98 -0.61 -17.68
N PRO A 198 12.26 0.64 -18.11
CA PRO A 198 13.63 1.07 -18.34
C PRO A 198 14.48 0.91 -17.07
N ALA A 199 15.74 0.53 -17.22
CA ALA A 199 16.63 0.28 -16.07
C ALA A 199 16.75 1.49 -15.13
N TRP A 200 16.69 2.71 -15.67
CA TRP A 200 16.73 3.94 -14.88
C TRP A 200 15.48 4.15 -14.01
N PHE A 201 14.33 3.57 -14.37
CA PHE A 201 13.08 3.76 -13.63
C PHE A 201 13.15 3.07 -12.26
N THR A 202 13.68 1.84 -12.24
CA THR A 202 13.85 1.03 -11.03
C THR A 202 15.19 1.28 -10.33
N ALA A 203 16.04 2.14 -10.90
CA ALA A 203 17.28 2.54 -10.25
C ALA A 203 16.97 3.23 -8.91
N GLY A 204 17.64 2.76 -7.85
CA GLY A 204 17.42 3.23 -6.48
C GLY A 204 16.22 2.60 -5.76
N PHE A 205 15.49 1.67 -6.39
CA PHE A 205 14.49 0.89 -5.68
C PHE A 205 15.19 -0.04 -4.66
N PRO A 206 14.60 -0.27 -3.49
CA PRO A 206 15.19 -1.13 -2.48
C PRO A 206 15.16 -2.60 -2.93
N SER A 207 16.03 -3.44 -2.39
CA SER A 207 16.02 -4.88 -2.69
C SER A 207 14.93 -5.66 -1.94
N ILE A 208 14.11 -5.00 -1.12
CA ILE A 208 12.99 -5.61 -0.42
C ILE A 208 11.75 -5.62 -1.31
N PRO A 209 10.89 -6.65 -1.24
CA PRO A 209 9.64 -6.65 -1.98
C PRO A 209 8.65 -5.57 -1.56
N LEU A 210 7.96 -4.99 -2.54
CA LEU A 210 7.00 -3.91 -2.36
C LEU A 210 5.69 -4.22 -3.11
N ASP A 211 4.55 -3.83 -2.56
CA ASP A 211 3.25 -3.90 -3.22
C ASP A 211 2.74 -2.47 -3.48
N GLY A 212 2.35 -2.19 -4.73
CA GLY A 212 2.03 -0.85 -5.16
C GLY A 212 1.26 -0.77 -6.48
N GLU A 213 1.09 0.45 -6.96
CA GLU A 213 0.39 0.78 -8.19
C GLU A 213 1.31 1.59 -9.10
N LEU A 214 1.46 1.20 -10.37
CA LEU A 214 2.00 2.09 -11.40
C LEU A 214 0.93 3.11 -11.76
N TRP A 215 1.26 4.40 -11.66
CA TRP A 215 0.29 5.48 -11.73
C TRP A 215 0.86 6.71 -12.45
N MET A 216 0.05 7.37 -13.28
CA MET A 216 0.42 8.55 -14.08
C MET A 216 -0.46 9.77 -13.78
N GLY A 217 -1.07 9.81 -12.59
CA GLY A 217 -2.09 10.79 -12.29
C GLY A 217 -3.52 10.27 -12.52
N ARG A 218 -4.49 11.09 -12.13
CA ARG A 218 -5.92 10.77 -12.24
C ARG A 218 -6.38 10.78 -13.69
N GLY A 219 -7.36 9.94 -14.01
CA GLY A 219 -7.90 9.83 -15.37
C GLY A 219 -6.92 9.29 -16.42
N SER A 220 -5.79 8.72 -15.99
CA SER A 220 -4.71 8.26 -16.88
C SER A 220 -4.58 6.73 -16.95
N PHE A 221 -5.60 5.99 -16.50
CA PHE A 221 -5.59 4.52 -16.46
C PHE A 221 -5.24 3.89 -17.81
N GLU A 222 -5.91 4.30 -18.90
CA GLU A 222 -5.65 3.73 -20.23
C GLU A 222 -4.20 3.94 -20.68
N ARG A 223 -3.63 5.11 -20.39
CA ARG A 223 -2.22 5.42 -20.70
C ARG A 223 -1.28 4.48 -19.93
N VAL A 224 -1.39 4.43 -18.59
CA VAL A 224 -0.48 3.60 -17.76
C VAL A 224 -0.67 2.10 -18.02
N SER A 225 -1.89 1.66 -18.30
CA SER A 225 -2.22 0.31 -18.74
C SER A 225 -1.53 -0.04 -20.06
N GLY A 226 -1.55 0.87 -21.03
CA GLY A 226 -0.81 0.73 -22.29
C GLY A 226 0.69 0.60 -22.07
N VAL A 227 1.29 1.50 -21.27
CA VAL A 227 2.73 1.50 -20.95
C VAL A 227 3.17 0.20 -20.29
N ALA A 228 2.45 -0.26 -19.26
CA ALA A 228 2.82 -1.45 -18.49
C ALA A 228 2.70 -2.78 -19.27
N ARG A 229 1.96 -2.78 -20.40
CA ARG A 229 1.76 -3.99 -21.24
C ARG A 229 2.77 -4.12 -22.37
N ARG A 230 3.56 -3.08 -22.68
CA ARG A 230 4.55 -3.13 -23.77
C ARG A 230 5.69 -4.08 -23.41
N SER A 231 6.10 -4.90 -24.38
CA SER A 231 7.28 -5.75 -24.26
C SER A 231 8.57 -4.95 -24.36
N GLU A 232 8.56 -3.86 -25.12
CA GLU A 232 9.67 -2.92 -25.23
C GLU A 232 9.25 -1.60 -24.56
N PRO A 233 9.89 -1.21 -23.44
CA PRO A 233 9.51 -0.01 -22.72
C PRO A 233 9.95 1.24 -23.47
N ASP A 234 9.02 2.16 -23.71
CA ASP A 234 9.32 3.49 -24.25
C ASP A 234 9.78 4.42 -23.11
N PRO A 235 11.05 4.88 -23.10
CA PRO A 235 11.56 5.70 -22.01
C PRO A 235 10.79 6.99 -21.77
N GLU A 236 10.20 7.61 -22.80
CA GLU A 236 9.50 8.88 -22.62
C GLU A 236 8.17 8.70 -21.91
N ASP A 237 7.42 7.64 -22.25
CA ASP A 237 6.18 7.27 -21.56
C ASP A 237 6.43 6.98 -20.06
N TRP A 238 7.55 6.34 -19.72
CA TRP A 238 7.89 5.97 -18.34
C TRP A 238 8.28 7.17 -17.46
N ARG A 239 8.59 8.35 -18.03
CA ARG A 239 8.95 9.55 -17.24
C ARG A 239 7.79 10.07 -16.38
N GLU A 240 6.57 9.89 -16.86
CA GLU A 240 5.34 10.29 -16.16
C GLU A 240 4.86 9.23 -15.15
N VAL A 241 5.35 7.99 -15.26
CA VAL A 241 4.96 6.90 -14.36
C VAL A 241 5.59 7.10 -12.99
N ARG A 242 4.84 6.78 -11.93
CA ARG A 242 5.35 6.60 -10.58
C ARG A 242 4.90 5.23 -10.06
N PHE A 243 5.77 4.56 -9.30
CA PHE A 243 5.41 3.39 -8.53
C PHE A 243 4.98 3.83 -7.13
N MET A 244 3.67 3.85 -6.92
CA MET A 244 2.99 4.31 -5.72
C MET A 244 2.78 3.12 -4.78
N VAL A 245 3.66 2.98 -3.80
CA VAL A 245 3.76 1.82 -2.91
C VAL A 245 2.82 1.98 -1.72
N PHE A 246 2.11 0.92 -1.35
CA PHE A 246 1.17 0.97 -0.22
C PHE A 246 1.40 -0.13 0.84
N ASP A 247 2.24 -1.13 0.58
CA ASP A 247 2.55 -2.17 1.59
C ASP A 247 3.95 -2.81 1.41
N LEU A 248 4.42 -3.49 2.48
CA LEU A 248 5.60 -4.34 2.54
C LEU A 248 5.19 -5.80 2.75
N PRO A 249 4.85 -6.56 1.69
CA PRO A 249 4.14 -7.84 1.80
C PRO A 249 4.91 -8.93 2.55
N VAL A 250 6.24 -8.88 2.57
CA VAL A 250 7.08 -9.90 3.21
C VAL A 250 7.40 -9.61 4.68
N LEU A 251 7.08 -8.41 5.17
CA LEU A 251 7.34 -8.06 6.55
C LEU A 251 6.24 -8.68 7.43
N GLY A 252 6.60 -9.67 8.25
CA GLY A 252 5.70 -10.39 9.16
C GLY A 252 5.21 -9.57 10.36
N ALA A 253 4.79 -8.33 10.14
CA ALA A 253 4.33 -7.38 11.15
C ALA A 253 2.89 -6.89 10.84
N PRO A 254 2.16 -6.33 11.83
CA PRO A 254 0.90 -5.65 11.58
C PRO A 254 1.05 -4.46 10.63
N PHE A 255 0.00 -4.10 9.91
CA PHE A 255 0.08 -3.05 8.89
C PHE A 255 0.63 -1.72 9.39
N THR A 256 0.25 -1.26 10.58
CA THR A 256 0.77 0.00 11.14
C THR A 256 2.30 -0.02 11.22
N ALA A 257 2.89 -1.16 11.63
CA ALA A 257 4.33 -1.33 11.67
C ALA A 257 4.93 -1.44 10.25
N ARG A 258 4.25 -2.12 9.33
CA ARG A 258 4.68 -2.20 7.92
C ARG A 258 4.66 -0.83 7.24
N LEU A 259 3.67 0.01 7.53
CA LEU A 259 3.57 1.36 7.02
C LEU A 259 4.72 2.24 7.54
N ALA A 260 5.04 2.17 8.83
CA ALA A 260 6.17 2.89 9.40
C ALA A 260 7.51 2.43 8.77
N ALA A 261 7.69 1.12 8.59
CA ALA A 261 8.86 0.57 7.90
C ALA A 261 8.92 1.01 6.43
N LEU A 262 7.78 1.02 5.72
CA LEU A 262 7.68 1.50 4.34
C LEU A 262 8.11 2.96 4.24
N GLN A 263 7.64 3.82 5.14
CA GLN A 263 8.06 5.22 5.20
C GLN A 263 9.56 5.37 5.38
N GLY A 264 10.18 4.55 6.24
CA GLY A 264 11.64 4.52 6.42
C GLY A 264 12.39 4.11 5.15
N VAL A 265 11.89 3.08 4.45
CA VAL A 265 12.47 2.60 3.18
C VAL A 265 12.39 3.66 2.08
N ILE A 266 11.26 4.34 1.96
CA ILE A 266 11.06 5.39 0.96
C ILE A 266 11.90 6.62 1.28
N ALA A 267 12.07 6.98 2.57
CA ALA A 267 12.84 8.15 2.98
C ALA A 267 14.34 8.07 2.65
N VAL A 268 14.88 6.85 2.52
CA VAL A 268 16.30 6.61 2.16
C VAL A 268 16.50 6.29 0.68
N SER A 269 15.41 6.18 -0.09
CA SER A 269 15.48 5.95 -1.53
C SER A 269 15.69 7.27 -2.27
N ASP A 270 16.70 7.34 -3.13
CA ASP A 270 16.96 8.49 -4.00
C ASP A 270 16.13 8.48 -5.30
N SER A 271 15.26 7.49 -5.48
CA SER A 271 14.46 7.36 -6.70
C SER A 271 13.31 8.39 -6.74
N ALA A 272 13.27 9.19 -7.80
CA ALA A 272 12.15 10.09 -8.09
C ALA A 272 10.88 9.37 -8.58
N TYR A 273 10.98 8.07 -8.86
CA TYR A 273 9.92 7.23 -9.41
C TYR A 273 9.23 6.34 -8.37
N LEU A 274 9.72 6.36 -7.14
CA LEU A 274 9.20 5.57 -6.03
C LEU A 274 8.59 6.49 -4.97
N ALA A 275 7.35 6.25 -4.57
CA ALA A 275 6.71 7.01 -3.50
C ALA A 275 5.73 6.15 -2.71
N ALA A 276 5.58 6.42 -1.41
CA ALA A 276 4.50 5.82 -0.63
C ALA A 276 3.17 6.53 -0.91
N VAL A 277 2.08 5.75 -0.99
CA VAL A 277 0.72 6.28 -0.95
C VAL A 277 0.47 6.90 0.43
N GLU A 278 -0.07 8.12 0.45
CA GLU A 278 -0.42 8.81 1.69
C GLU A 278 -1.50 8.04 2.48
N GLN A 279 -1.26 7.84 3.77
CA GLN A 279 -2.13 7.13 4.70
C GLN A 279 -2.57 8.07 5.82
N GLN A 280 -3.85 8.01 6.18
CA GLN A 280 -4.43 8.77 7.28
C GLN A 280 -5.41 7.89 8.06
N VAL A 281 -5.63 8.15 9.34
CA VAL A 281 -6.54 7.35 10.17
C VAL A 281 -7.99 7.56 9.74
N ALA A 282 -8.71 6.47 9.50
CA ALA A 282 -10.16 6.48 9.31
C ALA A 282 -10.85 6.71 10.66
N ARG A 283 -11.75 7.70 10.73
CA ARG A 283 -12.40 8.09 12.00
C ARG A 283 -13.78 7.48 12.13
N ASP A 284 -14.68 7.91 11.27
CA ASP A 284 -16.09 7.54 11.27
C ASP A 284 -16.64 7.53 9.84
N HIS A 285 -17.83 6.97 9.67
CA HIS A 285 -18.49 6.86 8.38
C HIS A 285 -18.71 8.22 7.71
N ALA A 286 -19.10 9.25 8.47
CA ALA A 286 -19.38 10.56 7.91
C ALA A 286 -18.12 11.23 7.36
N GLY A 287 -17.00 11.14 8.10
CA GLY A 287 -15.68 11.60 7.68
C GLY A 287 -15.14 10.82 6.50
N LEU A 288 -15.30 9.50 6.50
CA LEU A 288 -14.92 8.63 5.39
C LEU A 288 -15.65 9.04 4.10
N MET A 289 -16.97 9.19 4.16
CA MET A 289 -17.77 9.56 2.99
C MET A 289 -17.53 11.00 2.55
N ARG A 290 -17.17 11.92 3.46
CA ARG A 290 -16.73 13.27 3.09
C ARG A 290 -15.41 13.21 2.31
N ARG A 291 -14.42 12.49 2.81
CA ARG A 291 -13.13 12.31 2.14
C ARG A 291 -13.29 11.64 0.77
N LEU A 292 -14.18 10.65 0.67
CA LEU A 292 -14.49 10.01 -0.60
C LEU A 292 -14.98 11.02 -1.64
N ARG A 293 -15.96 11.86 -1.27
CA ARG A 293 -16.48 12.90 -2.17
C ARG A 293 -15.41 13.91 -2.57
N GLU A 294 -14.55 14.32 -1.64
CA GLU A 294 -13.44 15.23 -1.94
C GLU A 294 -12.52 14.62 -3.01
N ILE A 295 -12.13 13.35 -2.87
CA ILE A 295 -11.29 12.63 -3.83
C ILE A 295 -11.99 12.47 -5.19
N GLU A 296 -13.26 12.07 -5.20
CA GLU A 296 -14.03 11.92 -6.44
C GLU A 296 -14.19 13.27 -7.19
N GLN A 297 -14.38 14.38 -6.47
CA GLN A 297 -14.49 15.73 -7.06
C GLN A 297 -13.24 16.16 -7.82
N VAL A 298 -12.07 15.69 -7.40
CA VAL A 298 -10.79 15.99 -8.05
C VAL A 298 -10.35 14.87 -9.00
N GLY A 299 -11.28 13.99 -9.40
CA GLY A 299 -11.10 12.93 -10.38
C GLY A 299 -10.45 11.64 -9.86
N GLY A 300 -10.33 11.48 -8.54
CA GLY A 300 -9.78 10.26 -7.93
C GLY A 300 -10.81 9.13 -7.93
N GLU A 301 -10.32 7.89 -7.86
CA GLU A 301 -11.19 6.71 -8.06
C GLU A 301 -12.03 6.36 -6.83
N GLY A 302 -11.50 6.61 -5.64
CA GLY A 302 -12.14 6.26 -4.38
C GLY A 302 -11.17 6.21 -3.22
N LEU A 303 -11.47 5.38 -2.23
CA LEU A 303 -10.59 5.18 -1.07
C LEU A 303 -10.33 3.69 -0.81
N MET A 304 -9.18 3.42 -0.21
CA MET A 304 -8.84 2.13 0.38
C MET A 304 -8.80 2.28 1.89
N LEU A 305 -9.28 1.28 2.61
CA LEU A 305 -9.14 1.14 4.06
C LEU A 305 -8.30 -0.09 4.36
N HIS A 306 -7.41 0.03 5.33
CA HIS A 306 -6.56 -1.09 5.72
C HIS A 306 -6.35 -1.16 7.24
N LEU A 307 -6.70 -2.30 7.84
CA LEU A 307 -6.70 -2.45 9.29
C LEU A 307 -5.26 -2.47 9.84
N GLY A 308 -4.97 -1.57 10.76
CA GLY A 308 -3.64 -1.36 11.32
C GLY A 308 -3.02 -2.61 11.97
N ASP A 309 -3.84 -3.42 12.63
CA ASP A 309 -3.39 -4.62 13.34
C ASP A 309 -3.33 -5.87 12.44
N ALA A 310 -3.70 -5.75 11.16
CA ALA A 310 -3.74 -6.89 10.26
C ALA A 310 -2.35 -7.31 9.74
N SER A 311 -2.04 -8.61 9.85
CA SER A 311 -0.95 -9.23 9.10
C SER A 311 -1.26 -9.27 7.61
N TYR A 312 -0.22 -9.20 6.77
CA TYR A 312 -0.38 -9.43 5.34
C TYR A 312 -0.78 -10.89 5.10
N ARG A 313 -1.87 -11.10 4.36
CA ARG A 313 -2.33 -12.44 3.95
C ARG A 313 -2.73 -12.40 2.48
N PRO A 314 -2.22 -13.33 1.66
CA PRO A 314 -2.63 -13.39 0.27
C PRO A 314 -4.10 -13.80 0.14
N GLY A 315 -4.72 -13.36 -0.95
CA GLY A 315 -6.13 -13.59 -1.21
C GLY A 315 -7.04 -12.50 -0.65
N ARG A 316 -8.35 -12.73 -0.75
CA ARG A 316 -9.37 -11.76 -0.35
C ARG A 316 -9.39 -11.60 1.16
N SER A 317 -9.40 -10.36 1.63
CA SER A 317 -9.27 -10.02 3.04
C SER A 317 -10.29 -8.96 3.45
N ALA A 318 -11.02 -9.23 4.53
CA ALA A 318 -11.88 -8.24 5.19
C ALA A 318 -11.08 -7.12 5.88
N HIS A 319 -9.75 -7.27 6.00
CA HIS A 319 -8.87 -6.26 6.58
C HIS A 319 -8.41 -5.20 5.56
N LEU A 320 -8.65 -5.43 4.27
CA LEU A 320 -8.39 -4.49 3.19
C LEU A 320 -9.72 -4.22 2.47
N LEU A 321 -10.23 -2.99 2.53
CA LEU A 321 -11.54 -2.64 1.99
C LEU A 321 -11.40 -1.54 0.95
N LYS A 322 -12.16 -1.62 -0.14
CA LYS A 322 -12.37 -0.51 -1.07
C LYS A 322 -13.67 0.19 -0.73
N VAL A 323 -13.62 1.53 -0.69
CA VAL A 323 -14.78 2.37 -0.42
C VAL A 323 -15.24 2.97 -1.73
N LYS A 324 -16.53 2.82 -2.02
CA LYS A 324 -17.16 3.29 -3.25
C LYS A 324 -18.37 4.15 -2.89
N SER A 325 -18.64 5.17 -3.70
CA SER A 325 -19.84 6.01 -3.54
C SER A 325 -21.12 5.25 -3.89
N TYR A 326 -20.98 4.15 -4.63
CA TYR A 326 -22.07 3.30 -5.04
C TYR A 326 -21.79 1.83 -4.75
N LEU A 327 -22.87 1.11 -4.43
CA LEU A 327 -22.90 -0.32 -4.19
C LEU A 327 -23.77 -0.96 -5.27
N ASP A 328 -23.41 -2.18 -5.66
CA ASP A 328 -24.22 -3.00 -6.55
C ASP A 328 -24.87 -4.10 -5.71
N ALA A 329 -26.12 -4.43 -6.01
CA ALA A 329 -26.89 -5.48 -5.35
C ALA A 329 -27.89 -6.10 -6.33
N GLU A 330 -28.46 -7.23 -5.94
CA GLU A 330 -29.44 -7.95 -6.74
C GLU A 330 -30.86 -7.76 -6.21
N ALA A 331 -31.83 -7.73 -7.11
CA ALA A 331 -33.24 -7.72 -6.76
C ALA A 331 -34.08 -8.47 -7.79
N ARG A 332 -35.18 -9.07 -7.34
CA ARG A 332 -36.15 -9.75 -8.19
C ARG A 332 -37.19 -8.76 -8.70
N VAL A 333 -37.50 -8.80 -9.99
CA VAL A 333 -38.56 -7.98 -10.58
C VAL A 333 -39.93 -8.53 -10.16
N VAL A 334 -40.73 -7.71 -9.48
CA VAL A 334 -42.07 -8.09 -8.98
C VAL A 334 -43.20 -7.29 -9.62
N GLY A 335 -42.88 -6.26 -10.40
CA GLY A 335 -43.87 -5.48 -11.14
C GLY A 335 -43.25 -4.51 -12.13
N HIS A 336 -44.06 -4.06 -13.08
CA HIS A 336 -43.73 -2.98 -13.99
C HIS A 336 -44.67 -1.80 -13.76
N VAL A 337 -44.16 -0.59 -13.92
CA VAL A 337 -45.00 0.60 -13.90
C VAL A 337 -44.88 1.34 -15.23
N PRO A 338 -46.01 1.60 -15.91
CA PRO A 338 -46.02 2.32 -17.17
C PRO A 338 -45.38 3.70 -17.06
N GLY A 339 -44.66 4.09 -18.10
CA GLY A 339 -44.10 5.43 -18.25
C GLY A 339 -45.18 6.46 -18.54
N ARG A 340 -44.83 7.73 -18.31
CA ARG A 340 -45.64 8.91 -18.64
C ARG A 340 -44.82 9.87 -19.49
N GLY A 341 -45.48 10.77 -20.23
CA GLY A 341 -44.80 11.76 -21.07
C GLY A 341 -43.98 11.11 -22.18
N ARG A 342 -42.66 11.39 -22.24
CA ARG A 342 -41.74 10.78 -23.23
C ARG A 342 -41.75 9.25 -23.21
N LEU A 343 -42.08 8.64 -22.07
CA LEU A 343 -42.10 7.19 -21.89
C LEU A 343 -43.51 6.58 -22.00
N GLN A 344 -44.48 7.31 -22.56
CA GLN A 344 -45.83 6.78 -22.78
C GLN A 344 -45.77 5.51 -23.64
N GLY A 345 -46.44 4.44 -23.21
CA GLY A 345 -46.40 3.14 -23.89
C GLY A 345 -45.12 2.31 -23.67
N MET A 346 -44.18 2.80 -22.85
CA MET A 346 -42.95 2.09 -22.48
C MET A 346 -42.85 1.94 -20.96
N LEU A 347 -41.86 1.17 -20.49
CA LEU A 347 -41.56 1.05 -19.06
C LEU A 347 -41.15 2.41 -18.48
N GLY A 348 -41.85 2.83 -17.42
CA GLY A 348 -41.46 3.94 -16.57
C GLY A 348 -40.44 3.48 -15.52
N SER A 349 -40.80 2.47 -14.73
CA SER A 349 -39.95 1.90 -13.69
C SER A 349 -40.29 0.45 -13.38
N LEU A 350 -39.31 -0.33 -12.93
CA LEU A 350 -39.55 -1.62 -12.29
C LEU A 350 -39.99 -1.43 -10.83
N ILE A 351 -40.82 -2.34 -10.33
CA ILE A 351 -40.97 -2.63 -8.91
C ILE A 351 -40.14 -3.89 -8.64
N VAL A 352 -39.24 -3.81 -7.68
CA VAL A 352 -38.31 -4.90 -7.35
C VAL A 352 -38.37 -5.22 -5.86
N GLU A 353 -37.96 -6.43 -5.50
CA GLU A 353 -37.80 -6.93 -4.14
C GLU A 353 -36.35 -7.42 -3.98
N ASP A 354 -35.57 -6.82 -3.08
CA ASP A 354 -34.19 -7.27 -2.83
C ASP A 354 -34.14 -8.53 -1.94
N GLU A 355 -32.96 -9.12 -1.77
CA GLU A 355 -32.75 -10.32 -0.94
C GLU A 355 -33.13 -10.12 0.54
N GLN A 356 -33.25 -8.88 0.98
CA GLN A 356 -33.66 -8.51 2.34
C GLN A 356 -35.18 -8.30 2.44
N GLY A 357 -35.92 -8.51 1.35
CA GLY A 357 -37.38 -8.39 1.27
C GLY A 357 -37.87 -6.94 1.07
N PHE A 358 -36.98 -5.96 0.88
CA PHE A 358 -37.40 -4.59 0.66
C PHE A 358 -37.95 -4.40 -0.75
N ARG A 359 -39.18 -3.90 -0.84
CA ARG A 359 -39.81 -3.51 -2.10
C ARG A 359 -39.61 -2.04 -2.42
N PHE A 360 -39.10 -1.73 -3.62
CA PHE A 360 -38.87 -0.37 -4.08
C PHE A 360 -38.90 -0.27 -5.59
N ARG A 361 -38.81 0.95 -6.12
CA ARG A 361 -38.89 1.24 -7.56
C ARG A 361 -37.54 1.63 -8.12
N ILE A 362 -37.23 1.12 -9.31
CA ILE A 362 -36.06 1.51 -10.10
C ILE A 362 -36.55 2.12 -11.41
N GLY A 363 -36.35 3.43 -11.57
CA GLY A 363 -36.83 4.20 -12.72
C GLY A 363 -35.75 4.64 -13.71
N THR A 364 -34.48 4.44 -13.38
CA THR A 364 -33.32 4.93 -14.14
C THR A 364 -32.35 3.79 -14.46
N GLY A 365 -31.43 4.01 -15.40
CA GLY A 365 -30.46 3.00 -15.83
C GLY A 365 -30.88 2.15 -17.02
N PHE A 366 -32.11 2.32 -17.52
CA PHE A 366 -32.60 1.63 -18.72
C PHE A 366 -32.32 2.43 -19.99
N SER A 367 -31.83 1.76 -21.00
CA SER A 367 -31.88 2.19 -22.40
C SER A 367 -33.34 2.23 -22.91
N ASP A 368 -33.59 2.97 -23.99
CA ASP A 368 -34.93 2.99 -24.60
C ASP A 368 -35.33 1.60 -25.15
N ALA A 369 -34.37 0.76 -25.54
CA ALA A 369 -34.63 -0.63 -25.94
C ALA A 369 -35.14 -1.48 -24.76
N GLU A 370 -34.48 -1.40 -23.61
CA GLU A 370 -34.91 -2.07 -22.38
C GLU A 370 -36.23 -1.52 -21.85
N ARG A 371 -36.57 -0.26 -22.16
CA ARG A 371 -37.91 0.26 -21.81
C ARG A 371 -39.02 -0.28 -22.68
N ARG A 372 -38.74 -0.59 -23.95
CA ARG A 372 -39.69 -1.23 -24.86
C ARG A 372 -39.83 -2.73 -24.57
N SER A 373 -38.73 -3.37 -24.16
CA SER A 373 -38.68 -4.77 -23.76
C SER A 373 -38.13 -4.89 -22.33
N PRO A 374 -38.97 -4.63 -21.31
CA PRO A 374 -38.52 -4.59 -19.92
C PRO A 374 -38.13 -5.96 -19.39
N PRO A 375 -37.20 -6.04 -18.42
CA PRO A 375 -36.88 -7.28 -17.73
C PRO A 375 -38.14 -8.00 -17.22
N ALA A 376 -38.28 -9.28 -17.54
CA ALA A 376 -39.49 -10.05 -17.23
C ALA A 376 -39.79 -10.11 -15.72
N LEU A 377 -41.06 -10.24 -15.36
CA LEU A 377 -41.44 -10.52 -13.97
C LEU A 377 -40.76 -11.82 -13.49
N GLY A 378 -40.27 -11.82 -12.25
CA GLY A 378 -39.52 -12.93 -11.67
C GLY A 378 -38.04 -12.97 -12.03
N SER A 379 -37.59 -12.24 -13.05
CA SER A 379 -36.15 -12.14 -13.36
C SER A 379 -35.37 -11.45 -12.24
N TRP A 380 -34.13 -11.86 -12.05
CA TRP A 380 -33.18 -11.17 -11.18
C TRP A 380 -32.40 -10.12 -11.98
N ILE A 381 -32.22 -8.96 -11.37
CA ILE A 381 -31.47 -7.85 -11.95
C ILE A 381 -30.37 -7.41 -11.00
N THR A 382 -29.27 -6.93 -11.58
CA THR A 382 -28.26 -6.18 -10.84
C THR A 382 -28.61 -4.70 -10.91
N PHE A 383 -28.63 -4.04 -9.76
CA PHE A 383 -28.84 -2.61 -9.65
C PHE A 383 -27.74 -1.94 -8.83
N ARG A 384 -27.49 -0.67 -9.11
CA ARG A 384 -26.52 0.18 -8.41
C ARG A 384 -27.24 1.21 -7.57
N TYR A 385 -26.78 1.46 -6.35
CA TYR A 385 -27.39 2.41 -5.42
C TYR A 385 -26.35 3.12 -4.55
N GLN A 386 -26.74 4.18 -3.83
CA GLN A 386 -25.85 4.99 -2.99
C GLN A 386 -26.34 5.05 -1.53
N GLY A 387 -26.01 3.99 -0.78
CA GLY A 387 -26.46 3.80 0.60
C GLY A 387 -27.97 3.56 0.71
N ARG A 388 -28.45 3.32 1.94
CA ARG A 388 -29.85 3.03 2.22
C ARG A 388 -30.51 4.17 3.01
N THR A 389 -31.82 4.33 2.87
CA THR A 389 -32.64 5.19 3.75
C THR A 389 -32.67 4.64 5.17
N GLY A 390 -33.16 5.42 6.14
CA GLY A 390 -33.35 4.95 7.52
C GLY A 390 -34.30 3.74 7.65
N ARG A 391 -35.10 3.44 6.63
CA ARG A 391 -35.96 2.24 6.55
C ARG A 391 -35.33 1.09 5.78
N GLY A 392 -34.04 1.17 5.45
CA GLY A 392 -33.32 0.13 4.71
C GLY A 392 -33.48 0.18 3.18
N ILE A 393 -34.32 1.04 2.60
CA ILE A 393 -34.52 1.09 1.13
C ILE A 393 -33.29 1.68 0.42
N PRO A 394 -32.77 1.05 -0.64
CA PRO A 394 -31.67 1.61 -1.46
C PRO A 394 -31.97 2.99 -2.04
N ARG A 395 -31.05 3.94 -1.92
CA ARG A 395 -31.18 5.30 -2.49
C ARG A 395 -30.54 5.40 -3.86
N PHE A 396 -31.13 6.22 -4.73
CA PHE A 396 -30.63 6.48 -6.09
C PHE A 396 -30.38 5.18 -6.87
N ALA A 397 -31.24 4.19 -6.67
CA ALA A 397 -31.14 2.90 -7.32
C ALA A 397 -31.35 3.04 -8.83
N ARG A 398 -30.42 2.51 -9.61
CA ARG A 398 -30.45 2.45 -11.08
C ARG A 398 -30.20 1.04 -11.56
N PHE A 399 -30.92 0.64 -12.60
CA PHE A 399 -30.73 -0.63 -13.27
C PHE A 399 -29.33 -0.68 -13.91
N LEU A 400 -28.68 -1.85 -13.85
CA LEU A 400 -27.44 -2.11 -14.59
C LEU A 400 -27.64 -3.16 -15.67
N ARG A 401 -28.15 -4.34 -15.31
CA ARG A 401 -28.35 -5.46 -16.23
C ARG A 401 -29.29 -6.51 -15.63
N VAL A 402 -29.84 -7.35 -16.49
CA VAL A 402 -30.44 -8.63 -16.06
C VAL A 402 -29.32 -9.56 -15.63
N LYS A 403 -29.51 -10.28 -14.52
CA LYS A 403 -28.58 -11.31 -14.06
C LYS A 403 -28.73 -12.51 -14.98
N SER A 404 -27.66 -12.87 -15.69
CA SER A 404 -27.61 -14.13 -16.45
C SER A 404 -27.83 -15.30 -15.49
N ALA A 405 -28.58 -16.31 -15.91
CA ALA A 405 -28.42 -17.63 -15.31
C ALA A 405 -27.00 -18.07 -15.66
N ASP A 406 -26.17 -18.35 -14.64
CA ASP A 406 -24.80 -18.79 -14.84
C ASP A 406 -24.72 -20.04 -15.74
#